data_AF-A7AWS8-F1
#
_entry.id   AF-A7AWS8-F1
#
_cell.length_a   1.000
_cell.length_b   1.000
_cell.length_c   1.000
_cell.angle_alpha   90.00
_cell.angle_beta   90.00
_cell.angle_gamma   90.00
#
_symmetry.space_group_name_H-M   'P 1'
#
loop_
_entity.id
_entity.type
_entity.pdbx_description
1 polymer ?
#
loop_
_entity_poly.entity_id
_entity_poly.type
_entity_poly.pdbx_seq_one_letter_code
_entity_poly.pdbx_strand_id
1 'polypeptide(L)'
;MELQSQTPNEDDDVQEHGITQVVMQYSKSITQSLKKALSHSVEAGNVATDSLTELQSQNENINRIKDRLNESHESVTTTQKIVDAYLNSVSWITNSVPWKKGIQLKKDMEPNVSTGKTKFWDTTTWFPNKETLTKDIANHNSITHAVSHLAVNTSDHLDILIEELRNNRQKTETIANAVQKQNDDLDRISESAVGLQERVNQINQVLKDRV
;
A
#
# COMPACT_ATOMS: atom_id res chain seq x y z
N MET A 1 8.89 -86.93 -24.04
CA MET A 1 9.21 -85.66 -24.72
C MET A 1 7.87 -84.99 -24.95
N GLU A 2 7.51 -84.01 -24.13
CA GLU A 2 6.46 -83.03 -24.41
C GLU A 2 6.73 -81.83 -23.49
N LEU A 3 7.19 -80.75 -24.11
CA LEU A 3 7.41 -79.44 -23.50
C LEU A 3 6.04 -78.75 -23.46
N GLN A 4 5.50 -78.53 -22.26
CA GLN A 4 4.39 -77.60 -22.07
C GLN A 4 4.92 -76.18 -22.33
N SER A 5 4.50 -75.61 -23.45
CA SER A 5 4.69 -74.21 -23.79
C SER A 5 3.77 -73.36 -22.93
N GLN A 6 4.34 -72.67 -21.94
CA GLN A 6 3.68 -71.59 -21.20
C GLN A 6 3.62 -70.35 -22.11
N THR A 7 2.44 -70.01 -22.61
CA THR A 7 2.18 -68.72 -23.25
C THR A 7 2.24 -67.61 -22.21
N PRO A 8 2.96 -66.49 -22.44
CA PRO A 8 3.04 -65.39 -21.50
C PRO A 8 1.72 -64.60 -21.44
N ASN A 9 1.40 -64.07 -20.26
CA ASN A 9 0.20 -63.31 -19.91
C ASN A 9 0.09 -62.01 -20.73
N GLU A 10 -0.79 -61.96 -21.74
CA GLU A 10 -1.13 -60.70 -22.43
C GLU A 10 -2.19 -59.86 -21.67
N ASP A 11 -2.98 -60.48 -20.79
CA ASP A 11 -4.04 -59.79 -20.02
C ASP A 11 -3.48 -58.93 -18.87
N ASP A 12 -2.36 -59.31 -18.26
CA ASP A 12 -1.72 -58.53 -17.17
C ASP A 12 -1.14 -57.21 -17.71
N ASP A 13 -0.54 -57.22 -18.90
CA ASP A 13 0.07 -56.04 -19.53
C ASP A 13 -0.99 -54.98 -19.95
N VAL A 14 -2.17 -55.42 -20.40
CA VAL A 14 -3.29 -54.52 -20.76
C VAL A 14 -3.89 -53.86 -19.51
N GLN A 15 -3.99 -54.60 -18.40
CA GLN A 15 -4.52 -54.10 -17.15
C GLN A 15 -3.54 -53.13 -16.45
N GLU A 16 -2.23 -53.42 -16.50
CA GLU A 16 -1.17 -52.53 -16.00
C GLU A 16 -1.08 -51.22 -16.82
N HIS A 17 -1.27 -51.30 -18.15
CA HIS A 17 -1.32 -50.11 -19.01
C HIS A 17 -2.51 -49.18 -18.70
N GLY A 18 -3.68 -49.75 -18.42
CA GLY A 18 -4.88 -49.00 -18.03
C GLY A 18 -4.71 -48.25 -16.69
N ILE A 19 -4.12 -48.92 -15.69
CA ILE A 19 -3.84 -48.31 -14.37
C ILE A 19 -2.80 -47.18 -14.51
N THR A 20 -1.76 -47.39 -15.32
CA THR A 20 -0.72 -46.39 -15.58
C THR A 20 -1.30 -45.11 -16.19
N GLN A 21 -2.18 -45.22 -17.19
CA GLN A 21 -2.82 -44.07 -17.79
C GLN A 21 -3.67 -43.28 -16.79
N VAL A 22 -4.42 -43.96 -15.93
CA VAL A 22 -5.25 -43.31 -14.91
C VAL A 22 -4.39 -42.56 -13.91
N VAL A 23 -3.31 -43.17 -13.40
CA VAL A 23 -2.36 -42.52 -12.48
C VAL A 23 -1.70 -41.31 -13.15
N MET A 24 -1.31 -41.42 -14.41
CA MET A 24 -0.75 -40.29 -15.18
C MET A 24 -1.76 -39.15 -15.37
N GLN A 25 -3.04 -39.44 -15.63
CA GLN A 25 -4.08 -38.43 -15.78
C GLN A 25 -4.34 -37.69 -14.46
N TYR A 26 -4.47 -38.42 -13.35
CA TYR A 26 -4.62 -37.81 -12.02
C TYR A 26 -3.41 -36.96 -11.65
N SER A 27 -2.20 -37.49 -11.86
CA SER A 27 -0.93 -36.79 -11.68
C SER A 27 -0.90 -35.44 -12.41
N LYS A 28 -1.27 -35.46 -13.69
CA LYS A 28 -1.34 -34.25 -14.52
C LYS A 28 -2.38 -33.25 -14.00
N SER A 29 -3.55 -33.74 -13.61
CA SER A 29 -4.63 -32.89 -13.07
C SER A 29 -4.23 -32.21 -11.76
N ILE A 30 -3.63 -32.96 -10.83
CA ILE A 30 -3.12 -32.43 -9.55
C ILE A 30 -2.05 -31.38 -9.79
N THR A 31 -1.06 -31.68 -10.64
CA THR A 31 0.02 -30.74 -10.99
C THR A 31 -0.53 -29.45 -11.62
N GLN A 32 -1.52 -29.56 -12.51
CA GLN A 32 -2.16 -28.40 -13.12
C GLN A 32 -2.95 -27.57 -12.10
N SER A 33 -3.65 -28.22 -11.17
CA SER A 33 -4.38 -27.53 -10.11
C SER A 33 -3.43 -26.76 -9.19
N LEU A 34 -2.33 -27.37 -8.76
CA LEU A 34 -1.31 -26.71 -7.95
C LEU A 34 -0.64 -25.55 -8.66
N LYS A 35 -0.31 -25.71 -9.94
CA LYS A 35 0.26 -24.61 -10.73
C LYS A 35 -0.70 -23.42 -10.83
N LYS A 36 -2.01 -23.67 -11.00
CA LYS A 36 -3.03 -22.62 -11.00
C LYS A 36 -3.14 -21.94 -9.62
N ALA A 37 -3.20 -22.73 -8.55
CA ALA A 37 -3.27 -22.22 -7.18
C ALA A 37 -2.05 -21.34 -6.85
N LEU A 38 -0.86 -21.79 -7.23
CA LEU A 38 0.38 -21.02 -7.04
C LEU A 38 0.35 -19.72 -7.84
N SER A 39 -0.06 -19.76 -9.11
CA SER A 39 -0.19 -18.55 -9.93
C SER A 39 -1.13 -17.53 -9.29
N HIS A 40 -2.29 -17.98 -8.78
CA HIS A 40 -3.23 -17.09 -8.10
C HIS A 40 -2.68 -16.56 -6.78
N SER A 41 -1.94 -17.37 -6.02
CA SER A 41 -1.30 -16.92 -4.78
C SER A 41 -0.26 -15.84 -5.05
N VAL A 42 0.60 -16.00 -6.06
CA VAL A 42 1.59 -14.99 -6.44
C VAL A 42 0.90 -13.71 -6.92
N GLU A 43 -0.14 -13.81 -7.74
CA GLU A 43 -0.92 -12.67 -8.19
C GLU A 43 -1.55 -11.89 -7.02
N ALA A 44 -2.18 -12.60 -6.08
CA ALA A 44 -2.72 -11.99 -4.86
C ALA A 44 -1.62 -11.31 -4.03
N GLY A 45 -0.43 -11.91 -3.96
CA GLY A 45 0.73 -11.34 -3.27
C GLY A 45 1.27 -10.07 -3.91
N ASN A 46 1.22 -9.97 -5.24
CA ASN A 46 1.57 -8.76 -5.97
C ASN A 46 0.55 -7.65 -5.70
N VAL A 47 -0.76 -7.94 -5.81
CA VAL A 47 -1.82 -6.98 -5.52
C VAL A 47 -1.73 -6.46 -4.07
N ALA A 48 -1.45 -7.34 -3.11
CA ALA A 48 -1.23 -6.94 -1.72
C ALA A 48 0.00 -6.01 -1.56
N THR A 49 1.05 -6.22 -2.35
CA THR A 49 2.26 -5.38 -2.34
C THR A 49 1.99 -4.00 -2.94
N ASP A 50 1.26 -3.94 -4.04
CA ASP A 50 0.82 -2.69 -4.65
C ASP A 50 -0.08 -1.91 -3.67
N SER A 51 -1.01 -2.61 -3.01
CA SER A 51 -1.89 -2.04 -1.98
C SER A 51 -1.10 -1.46 -0.80
N LEU A 52 -0.06 -2.15 -0.32
CA LEU A 52 0.81 -1.64 0.74
C LEU A 52 1.54 -0.37 0.32
N THR A 53 2.02 -0.31 -0.93
CA THR A 53 2.72 0.86 -1.48
C THR A 53 1.77 2.06 -1.58
N GLU A 54 0.53 1.82 -2.03
CA GLU A 54 -0.50 2.85 -2.05
C GLU A 54 -0.82 3.35 -0.64
N LEU A 55 -1.00 2.45 0.33
CA LEU A 55 -1.24 2.83 1.72
C LEU A 55 -0.09 3.64 2.31
N GLN A 56 1.17 3.36 1.94
CA GLN A 56 2.30 4.18 2.35
C GLN A 56 2.18 5.62 1.83
N SER A 57 1.88 5.79 0.54
CA SER A 57 1.64 7.09 -0.08
C SER A 57 0.47 7.84 0.57
N GLN A 58 -0.64 7.15 0.85
CA GLN A 58 -1.80 7.72 1.55
C GLN A 58 -1.43 8.16 2.97
N ASN A 59 -0.63 7.37 3.69
CA ASN A 59 -0.15 7.71 5.03
C ASN A 59 0.75 8.97 5.03
N GLU A 60 1.62 9.14 4.03
CA GLU A 60 2.39 10.38 3.87
C GLU A 60 1.49 11.59 3.64
N ASN A 61 0.43 11.45 2.83
CA ASN A 61 -0.53 12.53 2.61
C ASN A 61 -1.31 12.89 3.88
N ILE A 62 -1.72 11.89 4.68
CA ILE A 62 -2.37 12.12 5.98
C ILE A 62 -1.45 12.91 6.91
N ASN A 63 -0.16 12.55 6.99
CA ASN A 63 0.81 13.29 7.80
C ASN A 63 0.97 14.74 7.33
N ARG A 64 1.04 14.98 6.02
CA ARG A 64 1.09 16.36 5.48
C ARG A 64 -0.16 17.16 5.80
N ILE A 65 -1.34 16.54 5.80
CA ILE A 65 -2.60 17.19 6.21
C ILE A 65 -2.55 17.56 7.69
N LYS A 66 -2.09 16.64 8.54
CA LYS A 66 -1.92 16.87 9.98
C LYS A 66 -0.98 18.03 10.28
N ASP A 67 0.15 18.12 9.59
CA ASP A 67 1.11 19.21 9.76
C ASP A 67 0.49 20.56 9.38
N ARG A 68 -0.16 20.63 8.21
CA ARG A 68 -0.88 21.84 7.77
C ARG A 68 -2.01 22.23 8.70
N LEU A 69 -2.71 21.25 9.27
CA LEU A 69 -3.77 21.51 10.23
C LEU A 69 -3.20 22.14 11.51
N ASN A 70 -2.07 21.62 12.02
CA ASN A 70 -1.37 22.20 13.17
C ASN A 70 -0.90 23.63 12.90
N GLU A 71 -0.30 23.89 11.73
CA GLU A 71 0.07 25.25 11.31
C GLU A 71 -1.15 26.20 11.30
N SER A 72 -2.30 25.70 10.81
CA SER A 72 -3.55 26.46 10.84
C SER A 72 -4.03 26.71 12.27
N HIS A 73 -3.88 25.75 13.18
CA HIS A 73 -4.20 25.94 14.60
C HIS A 73 -3.39 27.07 15.22
N GLU A 74 -2.08 27.14 14.94
CA GLU A 74 -1.19 28.20 15.43
C GLU A 74 -1.57 29.57 14.84
N SER A 75 -1.82 29.61 13.53
CA SER A 75 -2.23 30.83 12.83
C SER A 75 -3.55 31.40 13.37
N VAL A 76 -4.57 30.56 13.55
CA VAL A 76 -5.86 30.97 14.12
C VAL A 76 -5.71 31.44 15.57
N THR A 77 -4.87 30.77 16.37
CA THR A 77 -4.59 31.19 17.76
C THR A 77 -3.91 32.55 17.81
N THR A 78 -2.97 32.80 16.90
CA THR A 78 -2.30 34.11 16.78
C THR A 78 -3.29 35.18 16.33
N THR A 79 -4.14 34.86 15.36
CA THR A 79 -5.21 35.75 14.87
C THR A 79 -6.18 36.12 15.98
N GLN A 80 -6.63 35.16 16.79
CA GLN A 80 -7.48 35.41 17.96
C GLN A 80 -6.83 36.44 18.90
N LYS A 81 -5.55 36.24 19.28
CA LYS A 81 -4.83 37.17 20.18
C LYS A 81 -4.73 38.58 19.60
N ILE A 82 -4.48 38.70 18.29
CA ILE A 82 -4.40 40.00 17.60
C ILE A 82 -5.77 40.68 17.60
N VAL A 83 -6.84 39.94 17.27
CA VAL A 83 -8.21 40.45 17.29
C VAL A 83 -8.58 40.95 18.68
N ASP A 84 -8.30 40.16 19.72
CA ASP A 84 -8.57 40.54 21.11
C ASP A 84 -7.79 41.79 21.52
N ALA A 85 -6.49 41.88 21.18
CA ALA A 85 -5.67 43.06 21.45
C ALA A 85 -6.16 44.30 20.70
N TYR A 86 -6.56 44.14 19.44
CA TYR A 86 -7.10 45.23 18.62
C TYR A 86 -8.43 45.73 19.19
N LEU A 87 -9.36 44.84 19.52
CA LEU A 87 -10.65 45.21 20.10
C LEU A 87 -10.49 45.89 21.46
N ASN A 88 -9.59 45.41 22.31
CA ASN A 88 -9.26 46.07 23.56
C ASN A 88 -8.68 47.46 23.34
N SER A 89 -7.80 47.61 22.35
CA SER A 89 -7.21 48.91 21.99
C SER A 89 -8.27 49.86 21.46
N VAL A 90 -9.12 49.44 20.51
CA VAL A 90 -10.21 50.27 19.97
C VAL A 90 -11.18 50.66 21.08
N SER A 91 -11.56 49.73 21.95
CA SER A 91 -12.42 50.02 23.11
C SER A 91 -11.78 51.06 24.02
N TRP A 92 -10.50 50.89 24.35
CA TRP A 92 -9.76 51.86 25.16
C TRP A 92 -9.70 53.24 24.49
N ILE A 93 -9.34 53.33 23.21
CA ILE A 93 -9.26 54.61 22.50
C ILE A 93 -10.65 55.26 22.43
N THR A 94 -11.69 54.50 22.09
CA THR A 94 -13.07 54.99 21.98
C THR A 94 -13.57 55.57 23.30
N ASN A 95 -13.23 54.91 24.41
CA ASN A 95 -13.66 55.34 25.74
C ASN A 95 -12.76 56.43 26.35
N SER A 96 -11.50 56.54 25.91
CA SER A 96 -10.51 57.43 26.52
C SER A 96 -10.26 58.72 25.75
N VAL A 97 -10.60 58.78 24.45
CA VAL A 97 -10.33 59.94 23.60
C VAL A 97 -11.63 60.68 23.25
N PRO A 98 -11.78 61.96 23.61
CA PRO A 98 -12.86 62.79 23.10
C PRO A 98 -12.61 63.15 21.63
N TRP A 99 -13.09 62.29 20.71
CA TRP A 99 -12.88 62.44 19.28
C TRP A 99 -13.43 63.77 18.72
N LYS A 100 -12.53 64.63 18.25
CA LYS A 100 -12.83 65.76 17.35
C LYS A 100 -12.20 65.47 15.96
N LYS A 101 -13.00 65.52 14.88
CA LYS A 101 -12.63 65.25 13.45
C LYS A 101 -11.38 66.06 13.00
N GLY A 102 -10.41 65.66 12.16
CA GLY A 102 -10.00 64.45 11.41
C GLY A 102 -8.93 64.88 10.36
N ILE A 103 -7.77 64.19 10.22
CA ILE A 103 -6.70 64.51 9.23
C ILE A 103 -6.14 63.22 8.59
N GLN A 104 -5.99 63.22 7.25
CA GLN A 104 -5.53 62.09 6.43
C GLN A 104 -4.00 62.10 6.21
N LEU A 105 -3.35 60.93 6.30
CA LEU A 105 -1.93 60.72 5.95
C LEU A 105 -1.81 59.78 4.72
N LYS A 106 -0.96 60.15 3.74
CA LYS A 106 -0.61 59.34 2.56
C LYS A 106 0.68 58.53 2.80
N LYS A 107 0.75 57.32 2.24
CA LYS A 107 1.81 56.32 2.41
C LYS A 107 2.31 55.88 1.03
N ASP A 108 3.60 56.04 0.75
CA ASP A 108 4.29 55.42 -0.39
C ASP A 108 5.64 54.86 0.06
N MET A 109 5.88 53.56 -0.21
CA MET A 109 7.12 52.98 -0.75
C MET A 109 7.10 51.45 -0.60
N GLU A 110 7.03 50.73 -1.72
CA GLU A 110 7.34 49.30 -1.83
C GLU A 110 8.81 49.10 -2.22
N PRO A 111 9.49 48.05 -1.71
CA PRO A 111 10.76 47.60 -2.27
C PRO A 111 10.63 46.31 -3.09
N ASN A 112 11.25 46.37 -4.27
CA ASN A 112 11.40 45.36 -5.32
C ASN A 112 12.43 44.28 -4.94
N VAL A 113 12.16 42.99 -5.23
CA VAL A 113 13.11 41.87 -5.01
C VAL A 113 13.09 40.93 -6.22
N SER A 114 14.26 40.74 -6.87
CA SER A 114 14.45 39.94 -8.08
C SER A 114 15.14 38.59 -7.84
N THR A 115 14.50 37.53 -8.36
CA THR A 115 14.94 36.25 -8.96
C THR A 115 16.39 35.75 -8.86
N GLY A 116 16.52 34.43 -8.63
CA GLY A 116 17.68 33.61 -8.99
C GLY A 116 17.35 32.11 -9.06
N LYS A 117 17.48 31.50 -10.24
CA LYS A 117 17.25 30.07 -10.54
C LYS A 117 18.55 29.28 -10.50
N THR A 118 18.48 27.99 -10.16
CA THR A 118 19.55 26.99 -10.42
C THR A 118 18.95 25.67 -10.91
N LYS A 119 19.48 25.15 -12.02
CA LYS A 119 19.34 23.75 -12.50
C LYS A 119 20.66 23.02 -12.16
N PHE A 120 20.69 21.68 -12.27
CA PHE A 120 21.65 20.89 -13.09
C PHE A 120 21.53 19.36 -12.79
N TRP A 121 21.19 18.60 -13.85
CA TRP A 121 21.53 17.24 -14.35
C TRP A 121 21.44 15.90 -13.59
N ASP A 122 21.01 14.93 -14.42
CA ASP A 122 20.89 13.47 -14.33
C ASP A 122 22.19 12.69 -14.10
N THR A 123 22.07 11.45 -13.59
CA THR A 123 22.91 10.31 -14.05
C THR A 123 22.21 8.95 -13.82
N THR A 124 22.21 8.10 -14.85
CA THR A 124 21.70 6.71 -14.92
C THR A 124 22.83 5.68 -14.75
N THR A 125 22.56 4.47 -14.23
CA THR A 125 23.25 3.18 -14.52
C THR A 125 22.37 2.03 -13.97
N TRP A 126 21.77 1.12 -14.76
CA TRP A 126 22.24 -0.12 -15.45
C TRP A 126 22.77 -1.26 -14.54
N PHE A 127 22.06 -2.40 -14.53
CA PHE A 127 22.54 -3.71 -14.04
C PHE A 127 22.34 -4.80 -15.12
N PRO A 128 23.29 -5.75 -15.31
CA PRO A 128 23.26 -6.77 -16.36
C PRO A 128 22.54 -8.07 -15.96
N ASN A 129 22.46 -8.98 -16.93
CA ASN A 129 21.49 -10.05 -17.11
C ASN A 129 22.08 -11.47 -16.89
N LYS A 130 21.16 -12.44 -16.72
CA LYS A 130 21.22 -13.91 -16.92
C LYS A 130 22.07 -14.80 -16.01
N GLU A 131 21.42 -15.88 -15.56
CA GLU A 131 21.97 -17.23 -15.68
C GLU A 131 20.87 -18.30 -15.85
N THR A 132 21.24 -19.36 -16.55
CA THR A 132 20.50 -20.55 -17.00
C THR A 132 20.70 -21.73 -16.06
N LEU A 133 19.76 -22.70 -16.02
CA LEU A 133 20.13 -24.10 -15.73
C LEU A 133 19.15 -25.13 -16.33
N THR A 134 19.69 -26.34 -16.46
CA THR A 134 19.49 -27.40 -17.45
C THR A 134 18.48 -28.49 -17.08
N LYS A 135 18.05 -29.22 -18.11
CA LYS A 135 17.30 -30.48 -18.05
C LYS A 135 18.19 -31.65 -17.62
N ASP A 136 17.61 -32.59 -16.88
CA ASP A 136 18.10 -33.98 -16.81
C ASP A 136 16.98 -34.98 -17.13
N ILE A 137 17.36 -36.06 -17.79
CA ILE A 137 16.53 -37.19 -18.22
C ILE A 137 17.05 -38.43 -17.49
N ALA A 138 16.18 -39.17 -16.81
CA ALA A 138 16.46 -40.54 -16.37
C ALA A 138 15.25 -41.44 -16.65
N ASN A 139 15.55 -42.67 -17.04
CA ASN A 139 14.65 -43.71 -17.50
C ASN A 139 14.58 -44.81 -16.42
N HIS A 140 13.39 -45.24 -15.98
CA HIS A 140 12.95 -46.65 -15.74
C HIS A 140 11.83 -46.80 -14.70
N ASN A 141 10.89 -47.69 -15.04
CA ASN A 141 9.56 -47.98 -14.47
C ASN A 141 8.57 -46.80 -14.52
N SER A 142 7.68 -46.82 -15.52
CA SER A 142 6.81 -45.69 -15.89
C SER A 142 5.88 -45.26 -14.76
N ILE A 143 5.37 -46.21 -13.96
CA ILE A 143 4.49 -45.93 -12.82
C ILE A 143 5.30 -45.35 -11.65
N THR A 144 6.38 -46.01 -11.23
CA THR A 144 7.20 -45.55 -10.10
C THR A 144 7.86 -44.20 -10.37
N HIS A 145 8.32 -43.95 -11.61
CA HIS A 145 8.84 -42.65 -12.02
C HIS A 145 7.74 -41.60 -12.11
N ALA A 146 6.56 -41.92 -12.69
CA ALA A 146 5.45 -40.96 -12.74
C ALA A 146 4.93 -40.59 -11.34
N VAL A 147 4.90 -41.56 -10.42
CA VAL A 147 4.51 -41.34 -9.02
C VAL A 147 5.60 -40.59 -8.24
N SER A 148 6.88 -40.95 -8.41
CA SER A 148 7.98 -40.25 -7.75
C SER A 148 8.17 -38.83 -8.26
N HIS A 149 8.09 -38.60 -9.57
CA HIS A 149 8.18 -37.27 -10.19
C HIS A 149 6.94 -36.42 -9.88
N LEU A 150 5.76 -37.03 -9.74
CA LEU A 150 4.59 -36.36 -9.19
C LEU A 150 4.82 -35.99 -7.73
N ALA A 151 5.27 -36.92 -6.89
CA ALA A 151 5.45 -36.70 -5.46
C ALA A 151 6.46 -35.57 -5.19
N VAL A 152 7.62 -35.59 -5.88
CA VAL A 152 8.66 -34.56 -5.73
C VAL A 152 8.15 -33.21 -6.23
N ASN A 153 7.67 -33.11 -7.48
CA ASN A 153 7.21 -31.82 -8.01
C ASN A 153 5.96 -31.28 -7.30
N THR A 154 5.06 -32.14 -6.84
CA THR A 154 3.88 -31.73 -6.08
C THR A 154 4.28 -31.26 -4.70
N SER A 155 5.22 -31.93 -4.04
CA SER A 155 5.76 -31.49 -2.75
C SER A 155 6.40 -30.11 -2.88
N ASP A 156 7.28 -29.91 -3.87
CA ASP A 156 7.94 -28.62 -4.08
C ASP A 156 6.93 -27.50 -4.38
N HIS A 157 5.95 -27.75 -5.27
CA HIS A 157 4.90 -26.76 -5.55
C HIS A 157 3.99 -26.49 -4.34
N LEU A 158 3.73 -27.49 -3.50
CA LEU A 158 2.95 -27.33 -2.26
C LEU A 158 3.73 -26.52 -1.23
N ASP A 159 5.02 -26.78 -1.05
CA ASP A 159 5.87 -26.04 -0.13
C ASP A 159 5.98 -24.57 -0.53
N ILE A 160 6.19 -24.30 -1.83
CA ILE A 160 6.18 -22.93 -2.36
C ILE A 160 4.79 -22.29 -2.16
N LEU A 161 3.70 -23.01 -2.47
CA LEU A 161 2.34 -22.49 -2.29
C LEU A 161 2.05 -22.15 -0.82
N ILE A 162 2.45 -23.01 0.11
CA ILE A 162 2.26 -22.77 1.55
C ILE A 162 3.03 -21.52 1.99
N GLU A 163 4.26 -21.36 1.51
CA GLU A 163 5.07 -20.18 1.85
C GLU A 163 4.48 -18.90 1.25
N GLU A 164 4.05 -18.92 -0.01
CA GLU A 164 3.35 -17.79 -0.64
C GLU A 164 2.05 -17.44 0.10
N LEU A 165 1.26 -18.43 0.52
CA LEU A 165 0.06 -18.19 1.31
C LEU A 165 0.37 -17.59 2.69
N ARG A 166 1.45 -18.02 3.35
CA ARG A 166 1.92 -17.44 4.61
C ARG A 166 2.36 -15.98 4.43
N ASN A 167 3.14 -15.71 3.39
CA ASN A 167 3.58 -14.36 3.05
C ASN A 167 2.38 -13.45 2.75
N ASN A 168 1.43 -13.94 1.95
CA ASN A 168 0.19 -13.22 1.66
C ASN A 168 -0.62 -12.92 2.92
N ARG A 169 -0.74 -13.89 3.84
CA ARG A 169 -1.41 -13.67 5.13
C ARG A 169 -0.75 -12.53 5.91
N GLN A 170 0.58 -12.53 6.00
CA GLN A 170 1.32 -11.48 6.68
C GLN A 170 1.14 -10.11 6.02
N LYS A 171 1.14 -10.06 4.68
CA LYS A 171 0.85 -8.83 3.93
C LYS A 171 -0.56 -8.32 4.22
N THR A 172 -1.58 -9.19 4.19
CA THR A 172 -2.97 -8.82 4.49
C THR A 172 -3.12 -8.31 5.93
N GLU A 173 -2.45 -8.94 6.90
CA GLU A 173 -2.44 -8.46 8.29
C GLU A 173 -1.79 -7.07 8.40
N THR A 174 -0.69 -6.85 7.68
CA THR A 174 -0.01 -5.53 7.62
C THR A 174 -0.92 -4.47 6.99
N ILE A 175 -1.62 -4.80 5.91
CA ILE A 175 -2.61 -3.93 5.26
C ILE A 175 -3.71 -3.56 6.26
N ALA A 176 -4.28 -4.54 6.96
CA ALA A 176 -5.35 -4.29 7.94
C ALA A 176 -4.89 -3.34 9.06
N ASN A 177 -3.69 -3.58 9.60
CA ASN A 177 -3.10 -2.70 10.63
C ASN A 177 -2.83 -1.29 10.10
N ALA A 178 -2.35 -1.15 8.87
CA ALA A 178 -2.10 0.14 8.24
C ALA A 178 -3.41 0.92 8.03
N VAL A 179 -4.46 0.27 7.52
CA VAL A 179 -5.79 0.87 7.33
C VAL A 179 -6.38 1.31 8.67
N GLN A 180 -6.30 0.47 9.71
CA GLN A 180 -6.80 0.84 11.03
C GLN A 180 -6.10 2.10 11.56
N LYS A 181 -4.77 2.14 11.48
CA LYS A 181 -4.00 3.31 11.92
C LYS A 181 -4.37 4.57 11.14
N GLN A 182 -4.50 4.46 9.82
CA GLN A 182 -4.92 5.60 8.99
C GLN A 182 -6.31 6.12 9.37
N ASN A 183 -7.25 5.22 9.68
CA ASN A 183 -8.57 5.60 10.17
C ASN A 183 -8.47 6.36 11.49
N ASP A 184 -7.71 5.85 12.46
CA ASP A 184 -7.52 6.52 13.74
C ASP A 184 -6.88 7.92 13.58
N ASP A 185 -5.94 8.08 12.64
CA ASP A 185 -5.33 9.37 12.34
C ASP A 185 -6.30 10.33 11.61
N LEU A 186 -7.16 9.82 10.72
CA LEU A 186 -8.21 10.60 10.07
C LEU A 186 -9.28 11.08 11.05
N ASP A 187 -9.67 10.26 12.01
CA ASP A 187 -10.62 10.64 13.06
C ASP A 187 -10.06 11.79 13.90
N ARG A 188 -8.79 11.73 14.28
CA ARG A 188 -8.10 12.83 14.98
C ARG A 188 -8.02 14.11 14.15
N ILE A 189 -7.73 13.98 12.86
CA ILE A 189 -7.73 15.13 11.92
C ILE A 189 -9.13 15.75 11.85
N SER A 190 -10.17 14.92 11.79
CA SER A 190 -11.57 15.36 11.76
C SER A 190 -11.94 16.15 13.01
N GLU A 191 -11.68 15.58 14.20
CA GLU A 191 -11.92 16.25 15.49
C GLU A 191 -11.17 17.59 15.59
N SER A 192 -9.91 17.60 15.20
CA SER A 192 -9.07 18.81 15.21
C SER A 192 -9.59 19.87 14.23
N ALA A 193 -10.03 19.46 13.04
CA ALA A 193 -10.59 20.36 12.04
C ALA A 193 -11.91 20.99 12.50
N VAL A 194 -12.78 20.23 13.17
CA VAL A 194 -14.01 20.76 13.78
C VAL A 194 -13.66 21.81 14.85
N GLY A 195 -12.72 21.51 15.75
CA GLY A 195 -12.27 22.46 16.76
C GLY A 195 -11.64 23.73 16.17
N LEU A 196 -10.92 23.61 15.05
CA LEU A 196 -10.41 24.76 14.30
C LEU A 196 -11.56 25.62 13.74
N GLN A 197 -12.55 24.98 13.10
CA GLN A 197 -13.70 25.66 12.52
C GLN A 197 -14.51 26.42 13.59
N GLU A 198 -14.74 25.82 14.75
CA GLU A 198 -15.42 26.48 15.87
C GLU A 198 -14.69 27.74 16.32
N ARG A 199 -13.36 27.69 16.47
CA ARG A 199 -12.56 28.87 16.85
C ARG A 199 -12.59 29.97 15.79
N VAL A 200 -12.51 29.60 14.51
CA VAL A 200 -12.65 30.58 13.41
C VAL A 200 -14.04 31.23 13.43
N ASN A 201 -15.10 30.46 13.69
CA ASN A 201 -16.45 30.99 13.82
C ASN A 201 -16.57 31.93 15.02
N GLN A 202 -15.93 31.61 16.16
CA GLN A 202 -15.89 32.50 17.33
C GLN A 202 -15.18 33.82 17.02
N ILE A 203 -14.00 33.80 16.37
CA ILE A 203 -13.30 35.02 15.91
C ILE A 203 -14.22 35.86 15.04
N ASN A 204 -14.84 35.23 14.04
CA ASN A 204 -15.72 35.92 13.10
C ASN A 204 -16.95 36.52 13.79
N GLN A 205 -17.53 35.82 14.78
CA GLN A 205 -18.64 36.34 15.55
C GLN A 205 -18.22 37.54 16.40
N VAL A 206 -17.10 37.46 17.11
CA VAL A 206 -16.56 38.57 17.92
C VAL A 206 -16.29 39.80 17.05
N LEU A 207 -15.78 39.62 15.83
CA LEU A 207 -15.59 40.71 14.88
C LEU A 207 -16.93 41.29 14.38
N LYS A 208 -17.94 40.46 14.10
CA LYS A 208 -19.27 40.92 13.65
C LYS A 208 -20.05 41.65 14.74
N ASP A 209 -19.99 41.19 15.98
CA ASP A 209 -20.77 41.76 17.08
C ASP A 209 -20.21 43.11 17.57
N ARG A 210 -18.99 43.50 17.16
CA ARG A 210 -18.29 44.71 17.63
C ARG A 210 -17.85 45.69 16.54
N VAL A 211 -18.11 45.37 15.26
CA VAL A 211 -17.97 46.28 14.10
C VAL A 211 -19.35 46.73 13.66
#